data_AF-A0A0M2K2W0-F1
#
_entry.id   AF-A0A0M2K2W0-F1
#
_cell.length_a   1.000
_cell.length_b   1.000
_cell.length_c   1.000
_cell.angle_alpha   90.00
_cell.angle_beta   90.00
_cell.angle_gamma   90.00
#
_symmetry.space_group_name_H-M   'P 1'
#
loop_
_entity.id
_entity.type
_entity.pdbx_description
1 polymer ?
#
loop_
_entity_poly.entity_id
_entity_poly.type
_entity_poly.pdbx_seq_one_letter_code
_entity_poly.pdbx_strand_id
1 'polypeptide(L)'
;MSIRTVSPLVIAAELGRYARSRLDHLTDGRPLYIPGFDTEADPVVATGTAALYRHPYSVSQLPLLTVHFDTMLDPAPVTPWLVSLAHLAHHDCPACVTTWIEAERCAQELPAASAQFHVVETPAAVVLLHYEDHP
;
A
#
# COMPACT_ATOMS: atom_id res chain seq x y z
N MET A 1 24.57 -7.65 -4.64
CA MET A 1 23.35 -8.16 -3.98
C MET A 1 22.97 -7.16 -2.90
N SER A 2 21.98 -6.29 -3.17
CA SER A 2 21.49 -5.35 -2.17
C SER A 2 20.53 -6.10 -1.25
N ILE A 3 20.86 -6.21 0.02
CA ILE A 3 19.95 -6.76 1.03
C ILE A 3 18.81 -5.73 1.10
N ARG A 4 17.66 -6.02 0.46
CA ARG A 4 16.48 -5.16 0.53
C ARG A 4 15.94 -5.25 1.97
N THR A 5 16.47 -4.39 2.83
CA THR A 5 16.02 -4.22 4.22
C THR A 5 14.64 -3.62 4.22
N VAL A 6 13.77 -4.11 5.10
CA VAL A 6 12.47 -3.46 5.36
C VAL A 6 12.72 -2.01 5.76
N SER A 7 11.92 -1.11 5.19
CA SER A 7 11.99 0.31 5.49
C SER A 7 11.89 0.57 7.00
N PRO A 8 12.50 1.63 7.53
CA PRO A 8 12.41 1.92 8.96
C PRO A 8 10.97 2.23 9.38
N LEU A 9 10.63 1.83 10.60
CA LEU A 9 9.35 2.13 11.24
C LEU A 9 9.15 3.65 11.35
N VAL A 10 7.92 4.10 11.14
CA VAL A 10 7.49 5.49 11.27
C VAL A 10 6.58 5.59 12.47
N ILE A 11 6.85 6.55 13.36
CA ILE A 11 5.93 6.87 14.45
C ILE A 11 4.80 7.71 13.86
N ALA A 12 3.54 7.28 14.02
CA ALA A 12 2.38 8.01 13.49
C ALA A 12 2.34 9.49 13.92
N ALA A 13 2.85 9.79 15.12
CA ALA A 13 3.01 11.14 15.67
C ALA A 13 3.91 12.06 14.83
N GLU A 14 4.82 11.49 14.02
CA GLU A 14 5.78 12.21 13.18
C GLU A 14 5.27 12.44 11.75
N LEU A 15 4.08 11.91 11.41
CA LEU A 15 3.49 12.13 10.10
C LEU A 15 3.11 13.60 9.89
N GLY A 16 3.45 14.11 8.70
CA GLY A 16 2.89 15.36 8.20
C GLY A 16 1.37 15.31 8.10
N ARG A 17 0.72 16.48 8.12
CA ARG A 17 -0.75 16.62 8.18
C ARG A 17 -1.48 15.79 7.12
N TYR A 18 -0.99 15.82 5.88
CA TYR A 18 -1.60 15.08 4.77
C TYR A 18 -1.51 13.56 4.99
N ALA A 19 -0.32 13.04 5.29
CA ALA A 19 -0.12 11.62 5.53
C ALA A 19 -0.96 11.10 6.71
N ARG A 20 -1.07 11.90 7.79
CA ARG A 20 -1.94 11.57 8.92
C ARG A 20 -3.41 11.54 8.53
N SER A 21 -3.90 12.60 7.86
CA SER A 21 -5.29 12.64 7.41
C SER A 21 -5.63 11.48 6.47
N ARG A 22 -4.69 11.07 5.62
CA ARG A 22 -4.86 9.92 4.73
C ARG A 22 -4.90 8.61 5.51
N LEU A 23 -3.99 8.42 6.46
CA LEU A 23 -4.00 7.27 7.36
C LEU A 23 -5.33 7.15 8.10
N ASP A 24 -5.72 8.20 8.83
CA ASP A 24 -6.95 8.22 9.63
C ASP A 24 -8.18 7.92 8.78
N HIS A 25 -8.21 8.45 7.55
CA HIS A 25 -9.28 8.15 6.60
C HIS A 25 -9.29 6.66 6.22
N LEU A 26 -8.15 6.10 5.80
CA LEU A 26 -8.06 4.73 5.31
C LEU A 26 -8.27 3.67 6.41
N THR A 27 -8.00 4.00 7.67
CA THR A 27 -8.18 3.07 8.79
C THR A 27 -9.49 3.28 9.53
N ASP A 28 -10.56 3.70 8.85
CA ASP A 28 -11.88 3.97 9.44
C ASP A 28 -12.73 2.69 9.67
N GLY A 29 -12.19 1.53 9.32
CA GLY A 29 -12.83 0.22 9.45
C GLY A 29 -13.62 -0.24 8.24
N ARG A 30 -13.69 0.57 7.17
CA ARG A 30 -14.25 0.14 5.88
C ARG A 30 -13.26 -0.77 5.12
N PRO A 31 -13.75 -1.61 4.19
CA PRO A 31 -12.88 -2.39 3.32
C PRO A 31 -11.95 -1.50 2.50
N LEU A 32 -10.67 -1.81 2.51
CA LEU A 32 -9.65 -1.17 1.69
C LEU A 32 -9.32 -2.03 0.49
N TYR A 33 -8.88 -1.39 -0.59
CA TYR A 33 -8.50 -2.04 -1.84
C TYR A 33 -7.21 -1.43 -2.36
N ILE A 34 -6.57 -2.13 -3.29
CA ILE A 34 -5.37 -1.69 -4.00
C ILE A 34 -5.72 -1.57 -5.48
N PRO A 35 -6.17 -0.38 -5.95
CA PRO A 35 -6.51 -0.17 -7.35
C PRO A 35 -5.36 -0.52 -8.28
N GLY A 36 -5.63 -1.23 -9.37
CA GLY A 36 -4.62 -1.61 -10.36
C GLY A 36 -3.70 -2.77 -9.95
N PHE A 37 -3.90 -3.36 -8.77
CA PHE A 37 -3.25 -4.62 -8.40
C PHE A 37 -4.15 -5.81 -8.75
N ASP A 38 -3.57 -6.93 -9.18
CA ASP A 38 -4.30 -8.09 -9.74
C ASP A 38 -5.39 -8.67 -8.81
N THR A 39 -5.35 -8.34 -7.52
CA THR A 39 -6.33 -8.72 -6.50
C THR A 39 -7.23 -7.56 -6.07
N GLU A 40 -7.51 -6.60 -6.96
CA GLU A 40 -8.39 -5.44 -6.69
C GLU A 40 -9.76 -5.82 -6.13
N ALA A 41 -10.28 -7.01 -6.45
CA ALA A 41 -11.54 -7.53 -5.91
C ALA A 41 -11.43 -8.09 -4.48
N ASP A 42 -10.22 -8.33 -3.98
CA ASP A 42 -9.95 -8.85 -2.65
C ASP A 42 -9.64 -7.69 -1.69
N PRO A 43 -10.54 -7.41 -0.72
CA PRO A 43 -10.28 -6.34 0.22
C PRO A 43 -9.05 -6.65 1.07
N VAL A 44 -8.30 -5.61 1.39
CA VAL A 44 -7.26 -5.65 2.39
C VAL A 44 -7.76 -5.05 3.70
N VAL A 45 -7.26 -5.59 4.79
CA VAL A 45 -7.55 -5.17 6.15
C VAL A 45 -6.28 -4.56 6.73
N ALA A 46 -6.40 -3.34 7.23
CA ALA A 46 -5.41 -2.73 8.12
C ALA A 46 -5.95 -2.83 9.55
N THR A 47 -5.20 -3.45 10.46
CA THR A 47 -5.59 -3.51 11.87
C THR A 47 -5.40 -2.13 12.53
N GLY A 48 -6.15 -1.83 13.59
CA GLY A 48 -6.00 -0.57 14.34
C GLY A 48 -4.62 -0.37 15.01
N THR A 49 -3.78 -1.41 15.00
CA THR A 49 -2.37 -1.39 15.46
C THR A 49 -1.38 -1.53 14.30
N ALA A 50 -1.83 -1.31 13.05
CA ALA A 50 -1.00 -1.47 11.87
C ALA A 50 0.26 -0.60 11.95
N ALA A 51 1.41 -1.23 11.75
CA ALA A 51 2.68 -0.56 11.75
C ALA A 51 2.84 0.27 10.47
N LEU A 52 3.48 1.43 10.60
CA LEU A 52 3.83 2.29 9.49
C LEU A 52 5.32 2.22 9.23
N TYR A 53 5.69 2.24 7.96
CA TYR A 53 7.07 2.17 7.52
C TYR A 53 7.36 3.26 6.50
N ARG A 54 8.60 3.73 6.41
CA ARG A 54 8.97 4.70 5.38
C ARG A 54 8.84 4.08 3.99
N HIS A 55 8.63 4.91 2.97
CA HIS A 55 8.80 4.44 1.61
C HIS A 55 10.28 4.13 1.36
N PRO A 56 10.64 2.99 0.73
CA PRO A 56 12.03 2.55 0.61
C PRO A 56 12.88 3.42 -0.33
N TYR A 57 12.26 4.15 -1.26
CA TYR A 57 12.98 4.94 -2.26
C TYR A 57 12.89 6.45 -2.07
N SER A 58 11.87 6.95 -1.36
CA SER A 58 11.74 8.40 -1.12
C SER A 58 11.05 8.73 0.20
N VAL A 59 11.68 9.60 0.99
CA VAL A 59 11.07 10.12 2.22
C VAL A 59 9.92 11.12 1.95
N SER A 60 9.77 11.59 0.71
CA SER A 60 8.65 12.47 0.33
C SER A 60 7.40 11.69 -0.07
N GLN A 61 7.54 10.41 -0.42
CA GLN A 61 6.40 9.55 -0.70
C GLN A 61 5.65 9.19 0.58
N LEU A 62 4.37 8.86 0.43
CA LEU A 62 3.56 8.44 1.57
C LEU A 62 4.12 7.15 2.20
N PRO A 63 4.03 7.01 3.54
CA PRO A 63 4.44 5.80 4.24
C PRO A 63 3.72 4.54 3.75
N LEU A 64 4.33 3.38 4.01
CA LEU A 64 3.74 2.06 3.86
C LEU A 64 2.98 1.67 5.13
N LEU A 65 1.83 1.03 4.96
CA LEU A 65 0.98 0.49 6.03
C LEU A 65 1.02 -1.04 5.97
N THR A 66 1.06 -1.69 7.15
CA THR A 66 0.81 -3.14 7.22
C THR A 66 -0.64 -3.45 6.90
N VAL A 67 -0.84 -4.31 5.90
CA VAL A 67 -2.14 -4.82 5.49
C VAL A 67 -2.12 -6.35 5.38
N HIS A 68 -3.30 -6.93 5.40
CA HIS A 68 -3.53 -8.35 5.11
C HIS A 68 -4.69 -8.47 4.13
N PHE A 69 -4.61 -9.39 3.17
CA PHE A 69 -5.76 -9.68 2.32
C PHE A 69 -6.80 -10.46 3.12
N ASP A 70 -8.07 -10.13 2.97
CA ASP A 70 -9.18 -10.72 3.73
C ASP A 70 -9.25 -12.24 3.48
N THR A 71 -8.99 -12.67 2.24
CA THR A 71 -8.90 -14.09 1.88
C THR A 71 -7.74 -14.85 2.54
N MET A 72 -6.72 -14.14 3.05
CA MET A 72 -5.54 -14.71 3.70
C MET A 72 -5.61 -14.70 5.23
N LEU A 73 -6.72 -14.28 5.84
CA LEU A 73 -6.77 -14.05 7.29
C LEU A 73 -6.83 -15.32 8.16
N ASP A 74 -7.05 -16.52 7.59
CA ASP A 74 -7.11 -17.76 8.38
C ASP A 74 -6.36 -18.96 7.74
N PRO A 75 -5.18 -19.33 8.24
CA PRO A 75 -4.40 -18.63 9.27
C PRO A 75 -3.76 -17.36 8.69
N ALA A 76 -3.66 -16.31 9.51
CA ALA A 76 -3.00 -15.07 9.12
C ALA A 76 -1.56 -15.32 8.63
N PRO A 77 -1.11 -14.63 7.57
CA PRO A 77 0.21 -14.85 7.00
C PRO A 77 1.29 -14.45 8.01
N VAL A 78 2.36 -15.26 8.07
CA VAL A 78 3.53 -14.99 8.93
C VAL A 78 4.24 -13.70 8.52
N THR A 79 4.22 -13.39 7.22
CA THR A 79 4.89 -12.22 6.65
C THR A 79 3.86 -11.12 6.33
N PRO A 80 3.99 -9.91 6.91
CA PRO A 80 3.08 -8.81 6.63
C PRO A 80 3.25 -8.27 5.21
N TRP A 81 2.15 -7.78 4.62
CA TRP A 81 2.20 -7.00 3.39
C TRP A 81 2.30 -5.52 3.71
N LEU A 82 3.19 -4.80 3.03
CA LEU A 82 3.40 -3.37 3.17
C LEU A 82 2.97 -2.68 1.88
N VAL A 83 1.99 -1.77 1.99
CA VAL A 83 1.43 -1.04 0.85
C VAL A 83 1.42 0.45 1.18
N SER A 84 1.85 1.28 0.24
CA SER A 84 1.83 2.74 0.42
C SER A 84 0.42 3.26 0.63
N LEU A 85 0.23 4.20 1.55
CA LEU A 85 -1.05 4.91 1.74
C LEU A 85 -1.54 5.61 0.45
N ALA A 86 -0.64 5.85 -0.51
CA ALA A 86 -0.97 6.40 -1.82
C ALA A 86 -1.81 5.44 -2.67
N HIS A 87 -1.62 4.13 -2.51
CA HIS A 87 -2.24 3.08 -3.33
C HIS A 87 -3.40 2.36 -2.64
N LEU A 88 -3.76 2.79 -1.43
CA LEU A 88 -4.91 2.26 -0.71
C LEU A 88 -6.13 3.16 -0.94
N ALA A 89 -7.28 2.55 -1.16
CA ALA A 89 -8.53 3.24 -1.44
C ALA A 89 -9.75 2.46 -0.94
N HIS A 90 -10.80 3.18 -0.56
CA HIS A 90 -12.14 2.61 -0.41
C HIS A 90 -12.88 2.66 -1.76
N HIS A 91 -13.79 1.70 -2.00
CA HIS A 91 -14.81 1.87 -3.03
C HIS A 91 -15.83 2.94 -2.66
N ASP A 92 -16.44 3.56 -3.68
CA ASP A 92 -17.50 4.57 -3.57
C ASP A 92 -17.18 5.70 -2.59
N CYS A 93 -15.92 6.13 -2.56
CA CYS A 93 -15.43 7.16 -1.65
C CYS A 93 -14.91 8.38 -2.43
N PRO A 94 -15.53 9.56 -2.28
CA PRO A 94 -15.06 10.79 -2.95
C PRO A 94 -13.61 11.15 -2.61
N ALA A 95 -13.14 10.85 -1.40
CA ALA A 95 -11.75 11.10 -0.97
C ALA A 95 -10.74 10.09 -1.55
N CYS A 96 -11.20 8.99 -2.15
CA CYS A 96 -10.35 7.97 -2.77
C CYS A 96 -10.45 7.95 -4.29
N VAL A 97 -11.37 8.72 -4.88
CA VAL A 97 -11.64 8.70 -6.34
C VAL A 97 -10.38 8.96 -7.17
N THR A 98 -9.49 9.84 -6.70
CA THR A 98 -8.24 10.14 -7.40
C THR A 98 -7.33 8.92 -7.50
N THR A 99 -7.24 8.10 -6.43
CA THR A 99 -6.43 6.88 -6.45
C THR A 99 -6.94 5.88 -7.50
N TRP A 100 -8.26 5.74 -7.62
CA TRP A 100 -8.89 4.90 -8.64
C TRP A 100 -8.61 5.41 -10.06
N ILE A 101 -8.82 6.71 -10.29
CA ILE A 101 -8.57 7.35 -11.59
C ILE A 101 -7.09 7.22 -11.99
N GLU A 102 -6.17 7.40 -11.05
CA GLU A 102 -4.74 7.27 -11.30
C GLU A 102 -4.36 5.85 -11.69
N ALA A 103 -4.91 4.83 -11.03
CA ALA A 103 -4.68 3.43 -11.37
C ALA A 103 -5.28 3.04 -12.73
N GLU A 104 -6.49 3.52 -13.06
CA GLU A 104 -7.09 3.31 -14.38
C GLU A 104 -6.26 3.96 -15.49
N ARG A 105 -5.79 5.19 -15.27
CA ARG A 105 -4.91 5.88 -16.22
C ARG A 105 -3.58 5.14 -16.39
N CYS A 106 -2.98 4.70 -15.30
CA CYS A 106 -1.75 3.90 -15.33
C CYS A 106 -1.94 2.62 -16.15
N ALA A 107 -3.07 1.91 -15.98
CA ALA A 107 -3.40 0.72 -16.78
C ALA A 107 -3.47 1.01 -18.29
N GLN A 108 -3.92 2.20 -18.69
CA GLN A 108 -4.04 2.60 -20.09
C GLN A 108 -2.69 3.02 -20.71
N GLU A 109 -1.80 3.57 -19.88
CA GLU A 109 -0.48 4.07 -20.31
C GLU A 109 0.59 2.97 -20.33
N LEU A 110 0.46 1.95 -19.48
CA LEU A 110 1.40 0.84 -19.41
C LEU A 110 1.30 -0.11 -20.61
N PRO A 111 2.42 -0.72 -21.03
CA PRO A 111 2.39 -1.84 -21.97
C PRO A 111 1.49 -2.97 -21.44
N ALA A 112 0.77 -3.65 -22.34
CA ALA A 112 -0.22 -4.67 -21.97
C ALA A 112 0.30 -5.86 -21.13
N ALA A 113 1.62 -6.05 -21.03
CA ALA A 113 2.26 -7.09 -20.24
C ALA A 113 2.96 -6.56 -18.97
N SER A 114 2.83 -5.26 -18.67
CA SER A 114 3.46 -4.62 -17.53
C SER A 114 2.48 -4.55 -16.36
N ALA A 115 2.90 -5.07 -15.21
CA ALA A 115 2.16 -4.88 -13.96
C ALA A 115 2.36 -3.45 -13.44
N GLN A 116 1.29 -2.84 -12.89
CA GLN A 116 1.38 -1.55 -12.21
C GLN A 116 2.19 -1.61 -10.91
N PHE A 117 2.35 -2.82 -10.36
CA PHE A 117 3.06 -3.04 -9.12
C PHE A 117 4.10 -4.15 -9.24
N HIS A 118 5.18 -3.99 -8.50
CA HIS A 118 6.19 -5.00 -8.25
C HIS A 118 6.07 -5.51 -6.82
N VAL A 119 6.03 -6.84 -6.68
CA VAL A 119 6.08 -7.51 -5.38
C VAL A 119 7.52 -7.76 -5.00
N VAL A 120 7.93 -7.25 -3.84
CA VAL A 120 9.28 -7.40 -3.31
C VAL A 120 9.24 -8.15 -2.00
N GLU A 121 9.72 -9.38 -2.01
CA GLU A 121 9.84 -10.19 -0.81
C GLU A 121 11.12 -9.89 -0.05
N THR A 122 11.00 -9.75 1.26
CA THR A 122 12.12 -9.63 2.20
C THR A 122 11.92 -10.67 3.32
N PRO A 123 12.96 -10.97 4.13
CA PRO A 123 12.80 -11.89 5.25
C PRO A 123 11.75 -11.47 6.29
N ALA A 124 11.32 -10.20 6.31
CA ALA A 124 10.43 -9.66 7.33
C ALA A 124 9.12 -9.07 6.80
N ALA A 125 8.96 -8.90 5.48
CA ALA A 125 7.77 -8.32 4.86
C ALA A 125 7.71 -8.61 3.36
N VAL A 126 6.50 -8.57 2.80
CA VAL A 126 6.26 -8.43 1.36
C VAL A 126 5.91 -6.97 1.10
N VAL A 127 6.64 -6.30 0.21
CA VAL A 127 6.42 -4.88 -0.10
C VAL A 127 5.85 -4.75 -1.50
N LEU A 128 4.73 -4.04 -1.62
CA LEU A 128 4.15 -3.68 -2.91
C LEU A 128 4.64 -2.29 -3.31
N LEU A 129 5.33 -2.20 -4.46
CA LEU A 129 5.92 -0.96 -4.98
C LEU A 129 5.31 -0.66 -6.34
N HIS A 130 5.04 0.61 -6.63
CA HIS A 130 4.50 1.02 -7.93
C HIS A 130 5.56 0.80 -9.03
N TYR A 131 5.15 0.66 -10.29
CA TYR A 131 6.09 0.37 -11.39
C TYR A 131 7.16 1.46 -11.57
N GLU A 132 6.83 2.71 -11.24
CA GLU A 132 7.73 3.86 -11.29
C GLU A 132 8.66 3.95 -10.07
N ASP A 133 8.43 3.13 -9.04
CA ASP A 133 9.23 3.13 -7.84
C ASP A 133 10.58 2.45 -8.09
N HIS A 134 11.58 3.28 -8.41
CA HIS A 134 12.97 2.87 -8.58
C HIS A 134 13.92 3.81 -7.81
N PRO A 135 15.13 3.34 -7.42
CA PRO A 135 16.17 4.20 -6.85
C PRO A 135 16.59 5.37 -7.74
#